data_AF-A0A2G7H1H0-F1
#
_entry.id   AF-A0A2G7H1H0-F1
#
_cell.length_a   1.000
_cell.length_b   1.000
_cell.length_c   1.000
_cell.angle_alpha   90.00
_cell.angle_beta   90.00
_cell.angle_gamma   90.00
#
_symmetry.space_group_name_H-M   'P 1'
#
loop_
_entity.id
_entity.type
_entity.pdbx_description
1 polymer ?
#
loop_
_entity_poly.entity_id
_entity_poly.type
_entity_poly.pdbx_seq_one_letter_code
_entity_poly.pdbx_strand_id
1 'polypeptide(L)' 'MTLVTRTIEHLAGDLRQVQELVQRKPGRPANYYAVKLNLSHAYTRRLLVQLEQLGELDSKRVRVYRVTVRP' A
#
# COMPACT_ATOMS: atom_id res chain seq x y z
N MET A 1 25.03 -3.66 14.64
CA MET A 1 23.87 -2.75 14.52
C MET A 1 23.38 -2.77 13.06
N THR A 2 22.75 -3.85 12.61
CA THR A 2 22.60 -4.12 11.15
C THR A 2 21.26 -4.73 10.72
N LEU A 3 20.38 -5.07 11.67
CA LEU A 3 19.07 -5.65 11.37
C LEU A 3 18.00 -4.59 11.10
N VAL A 4 18.08 -3.44 11.77
CA VAL A 4 17.07 -2.38 11.67
C VAL A 4 17.08 -1.70 10.29
N THR A 5 18.26 -1.51 9.69
CA THR A 5 18.40 -0.88 8.37
C THR A 5 17.76 -1.71 7.26
N ARG A 6 17.98 -3.03 7.25
CA ARG A 6 17.34 -3.91 6.25
C ARG A 6 15.82 -3.85 6.31
N THR A 7 15.23 -3.81 7.50
CA THR A 7 13.76 -3.76 7.63
C THR A 7 13.19 -2.44 7.11
N ILE A 8 13.91 -1.33 7.33
CA ILE A 8 13.51 -0.01 6.83
C ILE A 8 13.62 0.07 5.31
N GLU A 9 14.67 -0.50 4.71
CA GLU A 9 14.86 -0.54 3.26
C GLU A 9 13.76 -1.35 2.55
N HIS A 10 13.39 -2.51 3.10
CA HIS A 10 12.28 -3.30 2.55
C HIS A 10 10.95 -2.55 2.64
N LEU A 11 10.65 -1.90 3.78
CA LEU A 11 9.43 -1.11 3.93
C LEU A 11 9.36 0.06 2.94
N ALA A 12 10.47 0.78 2.76
CA ALA A 12 10.55 1.90 1.81
C ALA A 12 10.39 1.40 0.35
N GLY A 13 10.96 0.24 0.03
CA GLY A 13 10.77 -0.42 -1.26
C GLY A 13 9.31 -0.78 -1.52
N ASP A 14 8.66 -1.42 -0.55
CA ASP A 14 7.24 -1.82 -0.65
C ASP A 14 6.32 -0.60 -0.78
N LEU A 15 6.55 0.46 0.01
CA LEU A 15 5.79 1.71 -0.08
C LEU A 15 5.87 2.30 -1.49
N ARG A 16 7.08 2.39 -2.05
CA ARG A 16 7.30 2.93 -3.39
C ARG A 16 6.62 2.08 -4.46
N GLN A 17 6.72 0.76 -4.36
CA GLN A 17 6.06 -0.15 -5.31
C GLN A 17 4.53 -0.03 -5.26
N VAL A 18 3.95 0.03 -4.05
CA VAL A 18 2.51 0.25 -3.86
C VAL A 18 2.10 1.60 -4.46
N GLN A 19 2.85 2.66 -4.16
CA GLN A 19 2.58 4.00 -4.67
C GLN A 19 2.61 4.05 -6.21
N GLU A 20 3.67 3.53 -6.84
CA GLU A 20 3.78 3.48 -8.30
C GLU A 20 2.62 2.70 -8.93
N LEU A 21 2.24 1.58 -8.33
CA LEU A 21 1.14 0.77 -8.84
C LEU A 21 -0.21 1.47 -8.71
N VAL A 22 -0.43 2.19 -7.60
CA VAL A 22 -1.62 3.01 -7.38
C VAL A 22 -1.69 4.17 -8.38
N GLN A 23 -0.58 4.83 -8.68
CA GLN A 23 -0.54 5.90 -9.68
C GLN A 23 -0.85 5.37 -11.09
N ARG A 24 -0.33 4.19 -11.45
CA ARG A 24 -0.59 3.55 -12.76
C ARG A 24 -2.02 3.02 -12.88
N LYS A 25 -2.60 2.52 -11.80
CA LYS A 25 -3.95 1.92 -11.75
C LYS A 25 -4.71 2.44 -10.53
N PRO A 26 -5.18 3.71 -10.56
CA PRO A 26 -5.91 4.28 -9.44
C PRO A 26 -7.28 3.62 -9.28
N GLY A 27 -7.82 3.64 -8.06
CA GLY A 27 -9.19 3.17 -7.77
C GLY A 27 -9.39 1.66 -7.77
N ARG A 28 -8.32 0.85 -7.79
CA ARG A 28 -8.42 -0.61 -7.58
C ARG A 28 -8.50 -0.93 -6.09
N PRO A 29 -9.12 -2.03 -5.65
CA PRO A 29 -9.18 -2.39 -4.23
C PRO A 29 -7.80 -2.77 -3.68
N ALA A 30 -7.62 -2.69 -2.35
CA ALA A 30 -6.37 -3.09 -1.69
C ALA A 30 -5.90 -4.51 -2.07
N ASN A 31 -6.84 -5.44 -2.24
CA ASN A 31 -6.58 -6.81 -2.65
C ASN A 31 -5.91 -6.91 -4.03
N TYR A 32 -6.26 -6.02 -4.97
CA TYR A 32 -5.62 -6.00 -6.29
C TYR A 32 -4.12 -5.70 -6.18
N TYR A 33 -3.75 -4.71 -5.37
CA TYR A 33 -2.34 -4.35 -5.16
C TYR A 33 -1.59 -5.43 -4.38
N ALA A 34 -2.25 -6.05 -3.39
CA ALA A 34 -1.69 -7.14 -2.60
C ALA A 34 -1.29 -8.33 -3.49
N VAL A 35 -2.21 -8.80 -4.34
CA VAL A 35 -1.94 -9.89 -5.29
C VAL A 35 -0.84 -9.52 -6.28
N LYS A 36 -0.85 -8.27 -6.77
CA LYS A 36 0.10 -7.85 -7.81
C LYS A 36 1.54 -7.72 -7.30
N LEU A 37 1.70 -7.35 -6.02
CA LEU A 37 2.99 -7.19 -5.36
C LEU A 37 3.39 -8.41 -4.53
N ASN A 38 2.58 -9.48 -4.55
CA ASN A 38 2.77 -10.68 -3.73
C ASN A 38 2.92 -10.35 -2.21
N LEU A 39 2.10 -9.41 -1.75
CA LEU A 39 2.06 -8.95 -0.36
C LEU A 39 0.76 -9.41 0.32
N SER A 40 0.80 -9.55 1.65
CA SER A 40 -0.40 -9.83 2.43
C SER A 40 -1.38 -8.66 2.37
N HIS A 41 -2.67 -8.94 2.18
CA HIS A 41 -3.72 -7.90 2.12
C HIS A 41 -3.69 -6.92 3.31
N ALA A 42 -3.51 -7.45 4.53
CA ALA A 42 -3.40 -6.63 5.74
C ALA A 42 -2.18 -5.70 5.72
N TYR A 43 -1.05 -6.17 5.19
CA TYR A 43 0.17 -5.39 5.06
C TYR A 43 0.03 -4.31 3.99
N THR A 44 -0.48 -4.65 2.81
CA THR A 44 -0.78 -3.67 1.74
C THR A 44 -1.74 -2.58 2.23
N ARG A 45 -2.75 -2.92 3.03
CA ARG A 45 -3.66 -1.93 3.62
C ARG A 45 -2.93 -0.97 4.57
N ARG A 46 -1.96 -1.45 5.37
CA ARG A 46 -1.11 -0.59 6.21
C ARG A 46 -0.26 0.35 5.35
N LEU A 47 0.34 -0.15 4.28
CA LEU A 47 1.14 0.66 3.34
C LEU A 47 0.28 1.76 2.70
N LEU A 48 -0.93 1.45 2.25
CA LEU A 48 -1.85 2.43 1.66
C LEU A 48 -2.28 3.51 2.67
N VAL A 49 -2.49 3.15 3.94
CA VAL A 49 -2.79 4.12 5.01
C VAL A 49 -1.56 4.97 5.34
N GLN A 50 -0.35 4.39 5.33
CA GLN A 50 0.88 5.17 5.52
C GLN A 50 1.08 6.17 4.38
N LEU A 51 0.86 5.77 3.12
CA LEU A 51 0.93 6.67 1.98
C LEU A 51 -0.12 7.81 2.06
N GLU A 52 -1.31 7.53 2.61
CA GLU A 52 -2.29 8.59 2.93
C GLU A 52 -1.76 9.57 3.98
N GLN A 53 -1.22 9.05 5.08
CA GLN A 53 -0.68 9.87 6.17
C GLN A 53 0.49 10.75 5.72
N LEU A 54 1.26 10.27 4.74
CA LEU A 54 2.36 11.03 4.11
C LEU A 54 1.87 12.06 3.09
N GLY A 55 0.58 12.09 2.74
CA GLY A 55 0.03 12.98 1.71
C GLY A 55 0.27 12.50 0.27
N GLU A 56 0.87 11.32 0.09
CA GLU A 56 1.18 10.72 -1.22
C GLU A 56 -0.07 10.12 -1.90
N LEU A 57 -1.17 9.95 -1.16
CA LEU A 57 -2.47 9.51 -1.65
C LEU A 57 -3.59 10.42 -1.16
N ASP A 58 -4.43 10.88 -2.10
CA ASP A 58 -5.66 11.62 -1.78
C ASP A 58 -6.66 10.72 -1.03
N SER A 59 -7.23 11.22 0.07
CA SER A 59 -8.15 10.48 0.94
C SER A 59 -9.37 9.88 0.24
N LYS A 60 -9.79 10.42 -0.93
CA LYS A 60 -10.86 9.81 -1.74
C LYS A 60 -10.44 8.46 -2.31
N ARG A 61 -9.17 8.31 -2.69
CA ARG A 61 -8.62 7.03 -3.20
C ARG A 61 -8.54 5.98 -2.09
N VAL A 62 -8.26 6.41 -0.87
CA VAL A 62 -8.17 5.52 0.30
C VAL A 62 -9.51 4.95 0.73
N ARG A 63 -10.57 5.74 0.62
CA ARG A 63 -11.94 5.24 0.80
C ARG A 63 -12.27 4.08 -0.14
N VAL A 64 -11.84 4.15 -1.40
CA VAL A 64 -12.03 3.05 -2.37
C VAL A 64 -11.32 1.76 -1.90
N TYR A 65 -10.15 1.88 -1.28
CA TYR A 65 -9.40 0.75 -0.74
C TYR A 65 -10.03 0.12 0.51
N ARG A 66 -10.81 0.90 1.27
CA ARG A 66 -11.53 0.42 2.46
C ARG A 66 -12.82 -0.35 2.13
N VAL A 67 -13.39 -0.17 0.93
CA VAL A 67 -14.78 -0.57 0.63
C VAL A 67 -14.96 -2.02 0.18
N THR A 68 -13.91 -2.81 -0.04
CA THR A 68 -14.10 -4.19 -0.52
C THR A 68 -13.76 -5.24 0.53
N VAL A 69 -14.71 -5.49 1.43
CA VAL A 69 -15.03 -6.85 1.92
C VAL A 69 -16.54 -6.88 2.19
N ARG A 70 -17.35 -7.36 1.23
CA ARG A 70 -18.62 -8.00 1.61
C ARG A 70 -18.24 -9.41 2.09
N PRO A 71 -18.81 -9.89 3.22
CA PRO A 71 -18.56 -11.22 3.76
C PRO A 71 -18.92 -12.33 2.75
#